data_AF-A0AAD6E6I5-F1
#
_entry.id   AF-A0AAD6E6I5-F1
#
_cell.length_a   1.000
_cell.length_b   1.000
_cell.length_c   1.000
_cell.angle_alpha   90.00
_cell.angle_beta   90.00
_cell.angle_gamma   90.00
#
_symmetry.space_group_name_H-M   'P 1'
#
loop_
_entity.id
_entity.type
_entity.pdbx_description
1 polymer ?
#
loop_
_entity_poly.entity_id
_entity_poly.type
_entity_poly.pdbx_seq_one_letter_code
_entity_poly.pdbx_strand_id
1 'polypeptide(L)'
;GALFLLAELPESEIKSANDDNLRAQRHEAVFKRSFSLVASPGFAFKCHHNAWVGALSNFRQNLGYGGSRVALFSVIIACFVQCIITLGLSELASAFTSSVGQYHFVYIIAPQKNKRFATFMTGWMSILGWWMITCSGLSLVAKAALGLGQFLHPDFEFKQWHEYCVYLSTIIVTITPLLLCPKKIPLITSWSLYLALSVFAILFVTILVMHRHPNDRSDIIRSGQGTSGWKIAPPGFSELSTRCIVLVPAMEQSISPKKCNHRFLDSHRSC
;
A
#
# COMPACT_ATOMS: atom_id res chain seq x y z
N GLY A 1 -23.25 1.73 2.14
CA GLY A 1 -24.55 1.95 1.49
C GLY A 1 -24.68 1.12 0.23
N ALA A 2 -24.02 1.54 -0.86
CA ALA A 2 -24.12 0.88 -2.16
C ALA A 2 -23.65 -0.59 -2.20
N LEU A 3 -22.60 -0.95 -1.43
CA LEU A 3 -22.10 -2.33 -1.38
C LEU A 3 -23.09 -3.34 -0.76
N PHE A 4 -23.99 -2.87 0.11
CA PHE A 4 -25.00 -3.72 0.75
C PHE A 4 -26.22 -3.90 -0.18
N LEU A 5 -26.66 -2.85 -0.87
CA LEU A 5 -27.75 -2.93 -1.85
C LEU A 5 -27.39 -3.75 -3.12
N LEU A 6 -26.11 -3.81 -3.50
CA LEU A 6 -25.66 -4.67 -4.61
C LEU A 6 -25.51 -6.15 -4.21
N ALA A 7 -25.54 -6.49 -2.91
CA ALA A 7 -25.47 -7.88 -2.46
C ALA A 7 -26.81 -8.62 -2.60
N GLU A 8 -27.93 -7.89 -2.74
CA GLU A 8 -29.28 -8.44 -2.92
C GLU A 8 -29.66 -8.72 -4.38
N LEU A 9 -28.90 -8.22 -5.36
CA LEU A 9 -29.23 -8.41 -6.78
C LEU A 9 -28.67 -9.76 -7.31
N PRO A 10 -29.43 -10.51 -8.12
CA PRO A 10 -28.93 -11.74 -8.74
C PRO A 10 -27.71 -11.44 -9.62
N GLU A 11 -26.67 -12.30 -9.55
CA GLU A 11 -25.39 -12.12 -10.28
C GLU A 11 -25.55 -11.84 -11.79
N SER A 12 -26.67 -12.28 -12.39
CA SER A 12 -27.02 -12.04 -13.79
C SER A 12 -27.34 -10.57 -14.12
N GLU A 13 -28.03 -9.85 -13.23
CA GLU A 13 -28.40 -8.44 -13.47
C GLU A 13 -27.21 -7.49 -13.31
N ILE A 14 -26.32 -7.78 -12.36
CA ILE A 14 -25.06 -7.02 -12.20
C ILE A 14 -24.16 -7.25 -13.42
N LYS A 15 -24.22 -8.45 -14.02
CA LYS A 15 -23.49 -8.75 -15.24
C LYS A 15 -23.99 -7.92 -16.42
N SER A 16 -25.29 -7.84 -16.65
CA SER A 16 -25.85 -7.00 -17.72
C SER A 16 -25.54 -5.52 -17.51
N ALA A 17 -25.72 -4.99 -16.29
CA ALA A 17 -25.43 -3.59 -15.99
C ALA A 17 -23.96 -3.20 -16.24
N ASN A 18 -23.02 -4.07 -15.87
CA ASN A 18 -21.60 -3.82 -16.13
C ASN A 18 -21.23 -3.96 -17.62
N ASP A 19 -21.88 -4.86 -18.35
CA ASP A 19 -21.65 -5.02 -19.79
C ASP A 19 -22.19 -3.81 -20.57
N ASP A 20 -23.27 -3.19 -20.10
CA ASP A 20 -23.81 -1.94 -20.64
C ASP A 20 -22.89 -0.73 -20.36
N ASN A 21 -22.30 -0.66 -19.16
CA ASN A 21 -21.28 0.36 -18.84
C ASN A 21 -20.00 0.24 -19.69
N LEU A 22 -19.57 -0.99 -20.00
CA LEU A 22 -18.44 -1.25 -20.90
C LEU A 22 -18.74 -0.81 -22.34
N ARG A 23 -19.95 -1.14 -22.84
CA ARG A 23 -20.44 -0.69 -24.15
C ARG A 23 -20.52 0.83 -24.24
N ALA A 24 -20.96 1.50 -23.18
CA ALA A 24 -20.98 2.96 -23.10
C ALA A 24 -19.57 3.59 -23.22
N GLN A 25 -18.54 2.87 -22.79
CA GLN A 25 -17.13 3.27 -22.94
C GLN A 25 -16.51 2.82 -24.27
N ARG A 26 -17.30 2.26 -25.20
CA ARG A 26 -16.84 1.66 -26.47
C ARG A 26 -15.83 0.51 -26.31
N HIS A 27 -15.89 -0.21 -25.19
CA HIS A 27 -15.07 -1.40 -24.97
C HIS A 27 -15.96 -2.65 -24.94
N GLU A 28 -15.55 -3.70 -25.65
CA GLU A 28 -16.20 -5.01 -25.53
C GLU A 28 -15.55 -5.83 -24.41
N ALA A 29 -16.36 -6.64 -23.70
CA ALA A 29 -15.89 -7.51 -22.64
C ALA A 29 -15.15 -8.73 -23.21
N VAL A 30 -13.90 -8.55 -23.64
CA VAL A 30 -13.07 -9.59 -24.26
C VAL A 30 -12.54 -10.60 -23.22
N PHE A 31 -12.38 -10.19 -21.95
CA PHE A 31 -11.83 -11.05 -20.90
C PHE A 31 -12.90 -11.81 -20.12
N LYS A 32 -12.71 -13.13 -19.96
CA LYS A 32 -13.55 -13.97 -19.10
C LYS A 32 -13.40 -13.54 -17.64
N ARG A 33 -14.47 -13.05 -17.01
CA ARG A 33 -14.46 -12.69 -15.58
C ARG A 33 -14.09 -13.92 -14.75
N SER A 34 -12.97 -13.80 -14.03
CA SER A 34 -12.41 -14.90 -13.22
C SER A 34 -12.77 -14.79 -11.73
N PHE A 35 -13.41 -13.69 -11.31
CA PHE A 35 -13.80 -13.45 -9.92
C PHE A 35 -15.33 -13.36 -9.80
N SER A 36 -15.92 -14.21 -8.96
CA SER A 36 -17.31 -14.08 -8.49
C SER A 36 -17.43 -12.93 -7.48
N LEU A 37 -18.65 -12.43 -7.25
CA LEU A 37 -18.93 -11.36 -6.29
C LEU A 37 -18.42 -11.67 -4.89
N VAL A 38 -18.42 -12.94 -4.48
CA VAL A 38 -17.89 -13.37 -3.17
C VAL A 38 -16.36 -13.47 -3.18
N ALA A 39 -15.77 -13.79 -4.33
CA ALA A 39 -14.32 -13.96 -4.46
C ALA A 39 -13.56 -12.63 -4.44
N SER A 40 -14.18 -11.54 -4.91
CA SER A 40 -13.55 -10.21 -5.00
C SER A 40 -13.24 -9.57 -3.63
N PRO A 41 -14.19 -9.46 -2.68
CA PRO A 41 -13.90 -9.02 -1.31
C PRO A 41 -12.91 -9.93 -0.60
N GLY A 42 -13.00 -11.24 -0.86
CA GLY A 42 -12.04 -12.23 -0.33
C GLY A 42 -10.62 -11.95 -0.80
N PHE A 43 -10.41 -11.62 -2.07
CA PHE A 43 -9.10 -11.23 -2.59
C PHE A 43 -8.61 -9.90 -1.98
N ALA A 44 -9.48 -8.90 -1.87
CA ALA A 44 -9.14 -7.62 -1.26
C ALA A 44 -8.69 -7.77 0.21
N PHE A 45 -9.41 -8.59 0.98
CA PHE A 45 -9.05 -8.91 2.37
C PHE A 45 -7.68 -9.57 2.47
N LYS A 46 -7.35 -10.51 1.57
CA LYS A 46 -6.03 -11.17 1.52
C LYS A 46 -4.90 -10.16 1.31
N CYS A 47 -5.07 -9.20 0.42
CA CYS A 47 -4.07 -8.17 0.15
C CYS A 47 -3.90 -7.22 1.36
N HIS A 48 -5.00 -6.79 1.97
CA HIS A 48 -4.97 -5.86 3.10
C HIS A 48 -4.41 -6.52 4.38
N HIS A 49 -4.62 -7.82 4.54
CA HIS A 49 -4.11 -8.57 5.68
C HIS A 49 -2.57 -8.55 5.79
N ASN A 50 -1.79 -8.23 4.76
CA ASN A 50 -0.34 -8.14 4.93
C ASN A 50 0.13 -6.80 5.54
N ALA A 51 -0.74 -5.79 5.66
CA ALA A 51 -0.36 -4.45 6.12
C ALA A 51 0.08 -4.40 7.60
N TRP A 52 -0.49 -5.23 8.47
CA TRP A 52 -0.17 -5.21 9.91
C TRP A 52 1.27 -5.63 10.21
N VAL A 53 1.87 -6.49 9.38
CA VAL A 53 3.28 -6.90 9.50
C VAL A 53 4.21 -5.68 9.33
N GLY A 54 3.92 -4.83 8.34
CA GLY A 54 4.65 -3.58 8.13
C GLY A 54 4.50 -2.62 9.31
N ALA A 55 3.30 -2.49 9.86
CA ALA A 55 3.04 -1.65 11.03
C ALA A 55 3.82 -2.13 12.27
N LEU A 56 3.84 -3.44 12.54
CA LEU A 56 4.58 -4.02 13.67
C LEU A 56 6.09 -3.90 13.51
N SER A 57 6.59 -4.05 12.27
CA SER A 57 8.03 -3.98 11.99
C SER A 57 8.63 -2.60 12.34
N ASN A 58 7.83 -1.55 12.18
CA ASN A 58 8.22 -0.17 12.48
C ASN A 58 7.79 0.28 13.89
N PHE A 59 7.17 -0.61 14.68
CA PHE A 59 6.61 -0.26 15.98
C PHE A 59 7.66 0.25 16.96
N ARG A 60 8.86 -0.36 16.95
CA ARG A 60 10.00 0.08 17.77
C ARG A 60 10.43 1.52 17.46
N GLN A 61 10.50 1.87 16.18
CA GLN A 61 10.88 3.21 15.74
C GLN A 61 9.77 4.22 16.07
N ASN A 62 8.52 3.85 15.83
CA ASN A 62 7.36 4.70 16.15
C ASN A 62 7.31 5.02 17.64
N LEU A 63 7.54 4.01 18.50
CA LEU A 63 7.60 4.22 19.94
C LEU A 63 8.80 5.08 20.36
N GLY A 64 9.98 4.87 19.76
CA GLY A 64 11.19 5.64 20.08
C GLY A 64 11.09 7.13 19.73
N TYR A 65 10.53 7.46 18.57
CA TYR A 65 10.43 8.85 18.10
C TYR A 65 9.14 9.56 18.53
N GLY A 66 8.01 8.85 18.52
CA GLY A 66 6.67 9.40 18.75
C GLY A 66 6.11 9.15 20.15
N GLY A 67 6.68 8.21 20.91
CA GLY A 67 6.13 7.74 22.17
C GLY A 67 4.83 6.93 22.00
N SER A 68 4.29 6.46 23.13
CA SER A 68 3.10 5.61 23.20
C SER A 68 1.87 6.21 22.51
N ARG A 69 1.70 7.53 22.61
CA ARG A 69 0.53 8.26 22.12
C ARG A 69 0.48 8.29 20.60
N VAL A 70 1.59 8.65 19.96
CA VAL A 70 1.67 8.72 18.50
C VAL A 70 1.52 7.33 17.88
N ALA A 71 2.09 6.29 18.52
CA ALA A 71 1.96 4.91 18.04
C ALA A 71 0.49 4.45 17.96
N LEU A 72 -0.37 4.85 18.92
CA LEU A 72 -1.79 4.49 18.93
C LEU A 72 -2.64 5.39 18.02
N PHE A 73 -2.51 6.71 18.16
CA PHE A 73 -3.34 7.65 17.39
C PHE A 73 -3.01 7.65 15.89
N SER A 74 -1.75 7.40 15.51
CA SER A 74 -1.35 7.34 14.09
C SER A 74 -2.09 6.25 13.32
N VAL A 75 -2.30 5.07 13.93
CA VAL A 75 -3.01 3.95 13.28
C VAL A 75 -4.49 4.27 13.07
N ILE A 76 -5.13 4.92 14.06
CA ILE A 76 -6.54 5.32 13.97
C ILE A 76 -6.75 6.36 12.86
N ILE A 77 -5.90 7.39 12.84
CA ILE A 77 -5.97 8.45 11.81
C ILE A 77 -5.67 7.87 10.43
N ALA A 78 -4.65 7.01 10.31
CA ALA A 78 -4.31 6.34 9.06
C ALA A 78 -5.48 5.48 8.54
N CYS A 79 -6.18 4.76 9.43
CA CYS A 79 -7.37 3.99 9.07
C CYS A 79 -8.48 4.89 8.49
N PHE A 80 -8.76 6.00 9.16
CA PHE A 80 -9.80 6.94 8.71
C PHE A 80 -9.48 7.54 7.33
N VAL A 81 -8.24 8.00 7.13
CA VAL A 81 -7.80 8.54 5.84
C VAL A 81 -7.84 7.47 4.74
N GLN A 82 -7.41 6.24 5.06
CA GLN A 82 -7.45 5.13 4.11
C GLN A 82 -8.89 4.75 3.71
N CYS A 83 -9.84 4.82 4.64
CA CYS A 83 -11.26 4.62 4.36
C CYS A 83 -11.79 5.68 3.37
N ILE A 84 -11.47 6.96 3.58
CA ILE A 84 -11.88 8.04 2.67
C ILE A 84 -11.33 7.82 1.26
N ILE A 85 -10.03 7.51 1.14
CA ILE A 85 -9.38 7.26 -0.16
C ILE A 85 -10.03 6.05 -0.85
N THR A 86 -10.30 4.98 -0.10
CA THR A 86 -10.91 3.76 -0.63
C THR A 86 -12.34 4.02 -1.11
N LEU A 87 -13.13 4.80 -0.36
CA LEU A 87 -14.46 5.23 -0.78
C LEU A 87 -14.41 6.06 -2.06
N GLY A 88 -13.50 7.04 -2.16
CA GLY A 88 -13.33 7.82 -3.39
C GLY A 88 -12.94 6.97 -4.61
N LEU A 89 -12.06 5.98 -4.42
CA LEU A 89 -11.72 5.02 -5.47
C LEU A 89 -12.89 4.09 -5.83
N SER A 90 -13.75 3.75 -4.88
CA SER A 90 -14.93 2.91 -5.12
C SER A 90 -16.00 3.62 -5.96
N GLU A 91 -16.20 4.92 -5.77
CA GLU A 91 -17.09 5.74 -6.60
C GLU A 91 -16.57 5.79 -8.05
N LEU A 92 -15.26 6.01 -8.22
CA LEU A 92 -14.61 6.00 -9.52
C LEU A 92 -14.68 4.63 -10.21
N ALA A 93 -14.48 3.54 -9.47
CA ALA A 93 -14.56 2.18 -10.00
C ALA A 93 -15.99 1.78 -10.40
N SER A 94 -17.00 2.33 -9.72
CA SER A 94 -18.42 2.09 -10.04
C SER A 94 -18.86 2.85 -11.29
N ALA A 95 -18.39 4.10 -11.46
CA ALA A 95 -18.67 4.91 -12.65
C ALA A 95 -17.86 4.46 -13.87
N PHE A 96 -16.62 4.03 -13.66
CA PHE A 96 -15.71 3.61 -14.72
C PHE A 96 -15.29 2.16 -14.55
N THR A 97 -16.08 1.24 -15.11
CA THR A 97 -15.74 -0.18 -15.15
C THR A 97 -14.64 -0.45 -16.18
N SER A 98 -13.37 -0.20 -15.83
CA SER A 98 -12.23 -0.51 -16.68
C SER A 98 -11.32 -1.57 -16.06
N SER A 99 -10.81 -2.47 -16.88
CA SER A 99 -9.79 -3.47 -16.51
C SER A 99 -8.40 -2.86 -16.31
N VAL A 100 -8.23 -1.60 -16.72
CA VAL A 100 -6.99 -0.85 -16.72
C VAL A 100 -6.96 -0.01 -15.43
N GLY A 101 -5.96 -0.20 -14.58
CA GLY A 101 -5.93 0.27 -13.18
C GLY A 101 -5.98 1.80 -12.96
N GLN A 102 -5.47 2.26 -11.82
CA GLN A 102 -5.60 3.68 -11.36
C GLN A 102 -5.18 4.74 -12.39
N TYR A 103 -4.23 4.45 -13.27
CA TYR A 103 -3.78 5.34 -14.34
C TYR A 103 -4.87 5.59 -15.41
N HIS A 104 -5.81 4.67 -15.61
CA HIS A 104 -6.94 4.86 -16.52
C HIS A 104 -7.93 5.90 -15.99
N PHE A 105 -8.18 5.92 -14.68
CA PHE A 105 -9.04 6.94 -14.07
C PHE A 105 -8.42 8.33 -14.23
N VAL A 106 -7.10 8.44 -14.06
CA VAL A 106 -6.38 9.69 -14.32
C VAL A 106 -6.49 10.09 -15.79
N TYR A 107 -6.48 9.13 -16.71
CA TYR A 107 -6.71 9.43 -18.13
C TYR A 107 -8.07 10.09 -18.29
N ILE A 108 -9.15 9.46 -17.83
CA ILE A 108 -10.51 9.93 -18.08
C ILE A 108 -10.78 11.31 -17.46
N ILE A 109 -10.27 11.55 -16.24
CA ILE A 109 -10.57 12.76 -15.45
C ILE A 109 -9.68 13.95 -15.86
N ALA A 110 -8.46 13.70 -16.35
CA ALA A 110 -7.51 14.77 -16.62
C ALA A 110 -7.93 15.67 -17.81
N PRO A 111 -7.68 16.99 -17.73
CA PRO A 111 -7.99 17.93 -18.79
C PRO A 111 -7.21 17.61 -20.08
N GLN A 112 -7.84 17.79 -21.24
CA GLN A 112 -7.35 17.35 -22.55
C GLN A 112 -5.91 17.78 -22.89
N LYS A 113 -5.48 18.93 -22.36
CA LYS A 113 -4.12 19.48 -22.60
C LYS A 113 -3.02 18.66 -21.91
N ASN A 114 -3.28 18.13 -20.71
CA ASN A 114 -2.25 17.48 -19.88
C ASN A 114 -2.52 15.99 -19.65
N LYS A 115 -3.59 15.46 -20.25
CA LYS A 115 -4.09 14.10 -20.06
C LYS A 115 -3.00 13.03 -20.20
N ARG A 116 -2.20 13.08 -21.27
CA ARG A 116 -1.13 12.10 -21.54
C ARG A 116 0.03 12.18 -20.53
N PHE A 117 0.41 13.39 -20.16
CA PHE A 117 1.51 13.62 -19.21
C PHE A 117 1.13 13.16 -17.80
N ALA A 118 -0.06 13.56 -17.33
CA ALA A 118 -0.55 13.18 -16.01
C ALA A 118 -0.67 11.66 -15.85
N THR A 119 -1.18 10.96 -16.87
CA THR A 119 -1.24 9.50 -16.85
C THR A 119 0.11 8.82 -16.85
N PHE A 120 1.07 9.37 -17.59
CA PHE A 120 2.42 8.84 -17.64
C PHE A 120 3.09 8.97 -16.27
N MET A 121 2.98 10.14 -15.64
CA MET A 121 3.52 10.37 -14.29
C MET A 121 2.88 9.45 -13.26
N THR A 122 1.55 9.33 -13.23
CA THR A 122 0.87 8.39 -12.32
C THR A 122 1.34 6.94 -12.52
N GLY A 123 1.55 6.51 -13.77
CA GLY A 123 2.08 5.18 -14.08
C GLY A 123 3.50 4.98 -13.51
N TRP A 124 4.40 5.94 -13.74
CA TRP A 124 5.76 5.87 -13.22
C TRP A 124 5.83 5.90 -11.70
N MET A 125 5.04 6.76 -11.05
CA MET A 125 4.98 6.83 -9.58
C MET A 125 4.48 5.51 -8.98
N SER A 126 3.55 4.83 -9.64
CA SER A 126 3.10 3.50 -9.21
C SER A 126 4.22 2.46 -9.29
N ILE A 127 4.97 2.42 -10.40
CA ILE A 127 6.10 1.50 -10.57
C ILE A 127 7.17 1.75 -9.50
N LEU A 128 7.54 3.01 -9.30
CA LEU A 128 8.51 3.40 -8.26
C LEU A 128 8.01 3.01 -6.86
N GLY A 129 6.72 3.20 -6.58
CA GLY A 129 6.11 2.76 -5.33
C GLY A 129 6.30 1.27 -5.08
N TRP A 130 5.98 0.43 -6.07
CA TRP A 130 6.17 -1.03 -5.97
C TRP A 130 7.62 -1.43 -5.76
N TRP A 131 8.57 -0.76 -6.42
CA TRP A 131 10.00 -1.01 -6.23
C TRP A 131 10.49 -0.62 -4.84
N MET A 132 10.09 0.56 -4.34
CA MET A 132 10.48 1.05 -3.02
C MET A 132 9.93 0.16 -1.90
N ILE A 133 8.67 -0.27 -2.02
CA ILE A 133 8.05 -1.21 -1.06
C ILE A 133 8.80 -2.53 -1.04
N THR A 134 9.15 -3.06 -2.22
CA THR A 134 9.89 -4.32 -2.35
C THR A 134 11.28 -4.20 -1.73
N CYS A 135 12.06 -3.17 -2.10
CA CYS A 135 13.39 -2.91 -1.56
C CYS A 135 13.39 -2.79 -0.02
N SER A 136 12.44 -2.02 0.52
CA SER A 136 12.26 -1.86 1.96
C SER A 136 11.95 -3.20 2.66
N GLY A 137 11.02 -3.98 2.09
CA GLY A 137 10.65 -5.30 2.62
C GLY A 137 11.84 -6.28 2.66
N LEU A 138 12.64 -6.34 1.60
CA LEU A 138 13.82 -7.22 1.58
C LEU A 138 14.91 -6.77 2.56
N SER A 139 15.10 -5.46 2.76
CA SER A 139 16.04 -4.95 3.76
C SER A 139 15.63 -5.38 5.18
N LEU A 140 14.33 -5.30 5.49
CA LEU A 140 13.80 -5.75 6.76
C LEU A 140 14.05 -7.25 7.02
N VAL A 141 13.85 -8.09 6.00
CA VAL A 141 14.12 -9.53 6.10
C VAL A 141 15.61 -9.80 6.35
N ALA A 142 16.50 -9.09 5.66
CA ALA A 142 17.94 -9.22 5.88
C ALA A 142 18.36 -8.83 7.31
N LYS A 143 17.81 -7.73 7.84
CA LYS A 143 18.04 -7.30 9.24
C LYS A 143 17.50 -8.32 10.24
N ALA A 144 16.33 -8.89 9.98
CA ALA A 144 15.74 -9.92 10.85
C ALA A 144 16.57 -11.21 10.86
N ALA A 145 17.05 -11.67 9.70
CA ALA A 145 17.90 -12.86 9.59
C ALA A 145 19.24 -12.67 10.32
N LEU A 146 19.86 -11.50 10.16
CA LEU A 146 21.06 -11.14 10.90
C LEU A 146 20.80 -11.07 12.41
N GLY A 147 19.67 -10.49 12.83
CA GLY A 147 19.25 -10.45 14.23
C GLY A 147 19.14 -11.84 14.87
N LEU A 148 18.61 -12.82 14.14
CA LEU A 148 18.59 -14.22 14.58
C LEU A 148 19.99 -14.81 14.69
N GLY A 149 20.88 -14.49 13.75
CA GLY A 149 22.28 -14.92 13.78
C GLY A 149 23.02 -14.46 15.04
N GLN A 150 22.86 -13.19 15.44
CA GLN A 150 23.48 -12.68 16.67
C GLN A 150 22.86 -13.29 17.93
N PHE A 151 21.59 -13.69 17.88
CA PHE A 151 20.95 -14.37 19.01
C PHE A 151 21.53 -15.78 19.24
N LEU A 152 21.87 -16.51 18.17
CA LEU A 152 22.48 -17.84 18.28
C LEU A 152 23.97 -17.79 18.61
N HIS A 153 24.69 -16.78 18.09
CA HIS A 153 26.13 -16.61 18.29
C HIS A 153 26.43 -15.18 18.77
N PRO A 154 26.57 -14.97 20.10
CA PRO A 154 26.76 -13.65 20.67
C PRO A 154 28.11 -13.00 20.31
N ASP A 155 29.10 -13.78 19.85
CA ASP A 155 30.43 -13.31 19.44
C ASP A 155 30.46 -12.73 18.00
N PHE A 156 29.34 -12.77 17.27
CA PHE A 156 29.29 -12.32 15.89
C PHE A 156 29.04 -10.81 15.78
N GLU A 157 30.06 -10.06 15.35
CA GLU A 157 29.92 -8.62 15.10
C GLU A 157 29.21 -8.32 13.77
N PHE A 158 28.16 -7.49 13.84
CA PHE A 158 27.46 -7.02 12.65
C PHE A 158 28.32 -6.06 11.82
N LYS A 159 28.62 -6.47 10.59
CA LYS A 159 29.28 -5.63 9.57
C LYS A 159 28.32 -5.38 8.41
N GLN A 160 28.41 -4.19 7.82
CA GLN A 160 27.52 -3.75 6.71
C GLN A 160 27.61 -4.67 5.48
N TRP A 161 28.76 -5.31 5.24
CA TRP A 161 28.90 -6.23 4.11
C TRP A 161 28.10 -7.53 4.29
N HIS A 162 27.94 -8.03 5.53
CA HIS A 162 27.12 -9.20 5.83
C HIS A 162 25.66 -8.94 5.45
N GLU A 163 25.16 -7.74 5.75
CA GLU A 163 23.80 -7.33 5.39
C GLU A 163 23.60 -7.30 3.89
N TYR A 164 24.56 -6.77 3.13
CA TYR A 164 24.49 -6.75 1.68
C TYR A 164 24.44 -8.17 1.08
N CYS A 165 25.24 -9.11 1.58
CA CYS A 165 25.24 -10.50 1.11
C CYS A 165 23.90 -11.21 1.40
N VAL A 166 23.33 -11.03 2.60
CA VAL A 166 22.03 -11.59 2.97
C VAL A 166 20.91 -10.96 2.13
N TYR A 167 20.99 -9.64 1.88
CA TYR A 167 20.05 -8.93 1.02
C TYR A 167 20.07 -9.48 -0.42
N LEU A 168 21.25 -9.66 -1.02
CA LEU A 168 21.39 -10.23 -2.36
C LEU A 168 20.86 -11.67 -2.43
N SER A 169 21.14 -12.48 -1.42
CA SER A 169 20.65 -13.86 -1.33
C SER A 169 19.12 -13.88 -1.25
N THR A 170 18.52 -12.95 -0.49
CA THR A 170 17.05 -12.83 -0.36
C THR A 170 16.41 -12.42 -1.69
N ILE A 171 17.06 -11.56 -2.48
CA ILE A 171 16.58 -11.21 -3.83
C ILE A 171 16.52 -12.45 -4.73
N ILE A 172 17.60 -13.24 -4.76
CA ILE A 172 17.68 -14.44 -5.59
C ILE A 172 16.61 -15.45 -5.19
N VAL A 173 16.44 -15.68 -3.88
CA VAL A 173 15.39 -16.58 -3.34
C VAL A 173 13.99 -16.09 -3.71
N THR A 174 13.75 -14.78 -3.71
CA THR A 174 12.43 -14.20 -4.04
C THR A 174 12.13 -14.29 -5.55
N ILE A 175 13.14 -14.13 -6.41
CA ILE A 175 12.99 -14.20 -7.87
C ILE A 175 12.83 -15.65 -8.35
N THR A 176 13.48 -16.61 -7.68
CA THR A 176 13.46 -18.04 -8.05
C THR A 176 12.05 -18.63 -8.26
N PRO A 177 11.08 -18.51 -7.33
CA PRO A 177 9.72 -19.02 -7.52
C PRO A 177 8.95 -18.27 -8.62
N LEU A 178 9.29 -17.01 -8.89
CA LEU A 178 8.67 -16.21 -9.96
C LEU A 178 9.08 -16.72 -11.34
N LEU A 179 10.34 -17.16 -11.50
CA LEU A 179 10.87 -17.68 -12.76
C LEU A 179 10.51 -19.15 -13.02
N LEU A 180 10.54 -20.01 -11.99
CA LEU A 180 10.45 -21.46 -12.19
C LEU A 180 9.03 -21.97 -12.51
N CYS A 181 7.98 -21.33 -11.99
CA CYS A 181 6.60 -21.82 -12.15
C CYS A 181 5.56 -20.70 -12.03
N PRO A 182 5.36 -19.85 -13.06
CA PRO A 182 4.30 -18.84 -13.04
C PRO A 182 2.89 -19.45 -12.88
N LYS A 183 2.70 -20.70 -13.30
CA LYS A 183 1.45 -21.44 -13.14
C LYS A 183 1.11 -21.80 -11.69
N LYS A 184 2.10 -21.86 -10.78
CA LYS A 184 1.90 -22.21 -9.35
C LYS A 184 1.74 -20.98 -8.45
N ILE A 185 1.86 -19.76 -8.98
CA ILE A 185 1.66 -18.51 -8.25
C ILE A 185 0.37 -18.50 -7.40
N PRO A 186 -0.82 -18.88 -7.92
CA PRO A 186 -2.05 -18.82 -7.10
C PRO A 186 -2.02 -19.77 -5.88
N LEU A 187 -1.30 -20.89 -5.97
CA LEU A 187 -1.10 -21.79 -4.83
C LEU A 187 -0.17 -21.13 -3.80
N ILE A 188 0.95 -20.56 -4.24
CA ILE A 188 1.91 -19.86 -3.37
C ILE A 188 1.24 -18.70 -2.64
N THR A 189 0.40 -17.92 -3.33
CA THR A 189 -0.37 -16.83 -2.72
C THR A 189 -1.35 -17.34 -1.66
N SER A 190 -1.96 -18.51 -1.89
CA SER A 190 -2.86 -19.13 -0.91
C SER A 190 -2.10 -19.61 0.33
N TRP A 191 -0.94 -20.23 0.17
CA TRP A 191 -0.06 -20.61 1.27
C TRP A 191 0.44 -19.40 2.08
N SER A 192 0.82 -18.32 1.39
CA SER A 192 1.25 -17.08 2.04
C SER A 192 0.16 -16.49 2.95
N LEU A 193 -1.11 -16.56 2.52
CA LEU A 193 -2.23 -16.13 3.36
C LEU A 193 -2.36 -16.95 4.63
N TYR A 194 -2.31 -18.28 4.53
CA TYR A 194 -2.40 -19.15 5.70
C TYR A 194 -1.26 -18.90 6.67
N LEU A 195 -0.05 -18.69 6.15
CA LEU A 195 1.12 -18.34 6.96
C LEU A 195 0.91 -16.99 7.65
N ALA A 196 0.47 -15.96 6.95
CA ALA A 196 0.22 -14.64 7.56
C ALA A 196 -0.85 -14.72 8.67
N LEU A 197 -1.93 -15.46 8.46
CA LEU A 197 -2.98 -15.65 9.46
C LEU A 197 -2.43 -16.38 10.70
N SER A 198 -1.58 -17.40 10.50
CA SER A 198 -0.96 -18.14 11.60
C SER A 198 -0.04 -17.25 12.44
N VAL A 199 0.78 -16.41 11.77
CA VAL A 199 1.70 -15.48 12.45
C VAL A 199 0.90 -14.42 13.21
N PHE A 200 -0.22 -13.94 12.65
CA PHE A 200 -1.14 -13.03 13.35
C PHE A 200 -1.68 -13.66 14.64
N ALA A 201 -2.18 -14.90 14.57
CA ALA A 201 -2.71 -15.60 15.74
C ALA A 201 -1.61 -15.81 16.80
N ILE A 202 -0.41 -16.24 16.39
CA ILE A 202 0.73 -16.45 17.30
C ILE A 202 1.12 -15.15 17.99
N LEU A 203 1.23 -14.04 17.23
CA LEU A 203 1.59 -12.75 17.82
C LEU A 203 0.51 -12.21 18.75
N PHE A 204 -0.77 -12.36 18.38
CA PHE A 204 -1.89 -11.99 19.25
C PHE A 204 -1.86 -12.73 20.60
N VAL A 205 -1.67 -14.05 20.56
CA VAL A 205 -1.53 -14.87 21.76
C VAL A 205 -0.28 -14.49 22.56
N THR A 206 0.85 -14.27 21.90
CA THR A 206 2.12 -13.89 22.56
C THR A 206 1.98 -12.57 23.29
N ILE A 207 1.34 -11.57 22.69
CA ILE A 207 1.09 -10.26 23.32
C ILE A 207 0.17 -10.42 24.54
N LEU A 208 -0.90 -11.22 24.43
CA LEU A 208 -1.80 -11.47 25.56
C LEU A 208 -1.11 -12.15 26.74
N VAL A 209 -0.23 -13.14 26.46
CA VAL A 209 0.51 -13.87 27.50
C VAL A 209 1.59 -13.00 28.14
N MET A 210 2.25 -12.14 27.36
CA MET A 210 3.33 -11.26 27.84
C MET A 210 2.84 -9.98 28.53
N HIS A 211 1.53 -9.68 28.47
CA HIS A 211 0.93 -8.52 29.13
C HIS A 211 0.83 -8.73 30.66
N ARG A 212 1.98 -8.68 31.34
CA ARG A 212 2.10 -8.91 32.79
C ARG A 212 1.92 -7.64 33.65
N HIS A 213 2.11 -6.45 33.06
CA HIS A 213 1.94 -5.18 33.75
C HIS A 213 1.16 -4.20 32.86
N PRO A 214 -0.13 -3.94 33.14
CA PRO A 214 -0.85 -2.88 32.45
C PRO A 214 -0.20 -1.54 32.81
N ASN A 215 0.26 -0.80 31.78
CA ASN A 215 0.75 0.56 31.96
C ASN A 215 -0.40 1.44 32.49
N ASP A 216 -0.06 2.41 33.33
CA ASP A 216 -1.05 3.33 33.89
C ASP A 216 -1.75 4.11 32.75
N ARG A 217 -3.07 4.35 32.89
CA ARG A 217 -3.88 5.04 31.86
C ARG A 217 -3.39 6.46 31.59
N SER A 218 -2.58 7.02 32.47
CA SER A 218 -1.96 8.32 32.29
C SER A 218 -0.83 8.30 31.24
N ASP A 219 -0.16 7.17 31.00
CA ASP A 219 0.99 7.07 30.08
C ASP A 219 0.59 7.10 28.59
N ILE A 220 -0.68 6.86 28.26
CA ILE A 220 -1.24 7.09 26.91
C ILE A 220 -1.56 8.58 26.64
N ILE A 221 -1.57 9.43 27.67
CA ILE A 221 -1.87 10.87 27.54
C ILE A 221 -0.67 11.74 27.96
N ARG A 222 0.33 11.20 28.66
CA ARG A 222 1.50 11.94 29.15
C ARG A 222 2.38 12.48 28.02
N SER A 223 2.67 13.78 28.05
CA SER A 223 3.57 14.46 27.11
C SER A 223 5.03 14.28 27.47
N GLY A 224 5.89 14.09 26.46
CA GLY A 224 7.35 14.12 26.60
C GLY A 224 8.11 12.79 26.49
N GLN A 225 7.47 11.68 26.08
CA GLN A 225 8.16 10.37 25.97
C GLN A 225 8.91 10.12 24.64
N GLY A 226 8.88 11.06 23.69
CA GLY A 226 9.62 10.93 22.43
C GLY A 226 10.96 11.65 22.50
N THR A 227 12.05 10.97 22.16
CA THR A 227 13.40 11.57 22.05
C THR A 227 13.62 12.23 20.69
N SER A 228 12.57 12.59 19.96
CA SER A 228 12.66 13.09 18.59
C SER A 228 13.34 14.46 18.46
N GLY A 229 13.78 15.10 19.55
CA GLY A 229 14.54 16.35 19.54
C GLY A 229 13.71 17.58 19.14
N TRP A 230 12.52 17.40 18.58
CA TRP A 230 11.55 18.45 18.32
C TRP A 230 10.84 18.79 19.63
N LYS A 231 11.24 19.90 20.27
CA LYS A 231 10.46 20.46 21.38
C LYS A 231 9.04 20.72 20.87
N ILE A 232 8.07 20.03 21.48
CA ILE A 232 6.61 20.19 21.40
C ILE A 232 6.21 21.01 20.18
N ALA A 233 6.11 20.33 19.05
CA ALA A 233 5.53 20.95 17.89
C ALA A 233 4.03 21.21 18.19
N PRO A 234 3.49 22.38 17.82
CA PRO A 234 2.09 22.73 18.05
C PRO A 234 1.15 21.66 17.46
N PRO A 235 -0.11 21.57 17.91
CA PRO A 235 -1.05 20.47 17.63
C PRO A 235 -1.39 20.17 16.16
N GLY A 236 -0.67 20.75 15.18
CA GLY A 236 -0.75 20.45 13.75
C GLY A 236 0.49 19.80 13.12
N PHE A 237 1.58 19.53 13.85
CA PHE A 237 2.83 19.02 13.22
C PHE A 237 2.94 17.49 13.14
N SER A 238 2.10 16.74 13.85
CA SER A 238 1.91 15.29 13.60
C SER A 238 1.29 15.00 12.22
N GLU A 239 0.75 16.03 11.56
CA GLU A 239 0.37 15.97 10.15
C GLU A 239 1.56 16.10 9.19
N LEU A 240 2.69 16.68 9.59
CA LEU A 240 3.84 16.88 8.71
C LEU A 240 4.77 15.66 8.58
N SER A 241 4.98 14.89 9.66
CA SER A 241 5.78 13.66 9.59
C SER A 241 5.05 12.54 8.84
N THR A 242 3.73 12.43 9.02
CA THR A 242 2.88 11.55 8.22
C THR A 242 2.84 12.01 6.77
N ARG A 243 2.90 13.32 6.53
CA ARG A 243 3.12 13.88 5.21
C ARG A 243 4.48 13.53 4.61
N CYS A 244 5.57 13.28 5.34
CA CYS A 244 6.82 12.83 4.70
C CYS A 244 6.77 11.39 4.15
N ILE A 245 5.89 10.53 4.69
CA ILE A 245 5.67 9.17 4.15
C ILE A 245 4.50 9.16 3.14
N VAL A 246 3.61 10.16 3.19
CA VAL A 246 2.41 10.28 2.35
C VAL A 246 2.45 11.46 1.34
N LEU A 247 3.56 12.23 1.22
CA LEU A 247 3.76 13.31 0.23
C LEU A 247 4.52 12.87 -1.03
N VAL A 248 4.89 11.60 -1.16
CA VAL A 248 5.37 11.13 -2.48
C VAL A 248 4.30 11.25 -3.58
N PRO A 249 2.97 11.31 -3.33
CA PRO A 249 2.00 11.67 -4.35
C PRO A 249 1.51 13.13 -4.30
N ALA A 250 2.06 14.03 -3.47
CA ALA A 250 1.58 15.42 -3.38
C ALA A 250 2.66 16.52 -3.55
N MET A 251 3.86 16.14 -4.02
CA MET A 251 4.87 17.07 -4.54
C MET A 251 4.62 17.54 -6.00
N GLU A 252 3.38 17.43 -6.50
CA GLU A 252 3.02 17.89 -7.86
C GLU A 252 2.03 19.07 -7.84
N GLN A 253 2.30 20.07 -6.99
CA GLN A 253 1.68 21.40 -7.12
C GLN A 253 2.65 22.59 -7.07
N SER A 254 3.96 22.36 -7.19
CA SER A 254 4.94 23.44 -7.31
C SER A 254 5.46 23.59 -8.74
N ILE A 255 4.59 23.65 -9.77
CA ILE A 255 4.94 24.38 -11.00
C ILE A 255 3.70 25.11 -11.52
N SER A 256 3.63 26.41 -11.23
CA SER A 256 2.88 27.38 -12.04
C SER A 256 3.74 28.65 -12.16
N PRO A 257 3.65 29.44 -13.23
CA PRO A 257 3.47 29.10 -14.64
C PRO A 257 4.66 29.68 -15.45
N LYS A 258 5.34 28.89 -16.27
CA LYS A 258 6.17 29.48 -17.32
C LYS A 258 5.38 29.54 -18.62
N LYS A 259 4.90 30.76 -18.89
CA LYS A 259 4.60 31.27 -20.22
C LYS A 259 5.72 30.83 -21.16
N CYS A 260 5.42 29.95 -22.11
CA CYS A 260 6.21 29.87 -23.33
C CYS A 260 5.28 29.76 -24.52
N ASN A 261 5.61 30.60 -25.48
CA ASN A 261 4.81 31.05 -26.59
C ASN A 261 4.80 30.00 -27.70
N HIS A 262 3.66 29.91 -28.37
CA HIS A 262 3.41 29.48 -29.76
C HIS A 262 4.27 28.40 -30.45
N ARG A 263 3.54 27.58 -31.23
CA ARG A 263 3.94 26.96 -32.51
C ARG A 263 4.35 25.49 -32.44
N PHE A 264 3.41 24.57 -32.20
CA PHE A 264 3.52 23.15 -32.58
C PHE A 264 2.14 22.47 -32.72
N LEU A 265 1.16 23.21 -33.24
CA LEU A 265 -0.11 22.67 -33.75
C LEU A 265 -0.11 22.95 -35.24
N ASP A 266 0.35 21.99 -36.03
CA ASP A 266 0.03 21.77 -37.46
C ASP A 266 1.00 20.73 -38.03
N SER A 267 0.77 19.43 -37.81
CA SER A 267 1.41 18.39 -38.67
C SER A 267 0.86 16.96 -38.56
N HIS A 268 -0.21 16.65 -37.83
CA HIS A 268 -0.73 15.27 -37.83
C HIS A 268 -2.25 15.20 -37.88
N ARG A 269 -2.79 15.78 -38.95
CA ARG A 269 -4.11 15.44 -39.48
C ARG A 269 -3.97 15.18 -40.98
N SER A 270 -3.32 14.08 -41.36
CA SER A 270 -3.35 13.44 -42.69
C SER A 270 -2.50 12.17 -42.69
N CYS A 271 -3.16 11.02 -42.50
CA CYS A 271 -2.88 9.65 -42.95
C CYS A 271 -3.59 8.68 -42.00
#